data_AF-A0A7W7WCE8-F1
#
_entry.id   AF-A0A7W7WCE8-F1
#
_cell.length_a   1.000
_cell.length_b   1.000
_cell.length_c   1.000
_cell.angle_alpha   90.00
_cell.angle_beta   90.00
_cell.angle_gamma   90.00
#
_symmetry.space_group_name_H-M   'P 1'
#
loop_
_entity.id
_entity.type
_entity.pdbx_description
1 polymer ?
#
loop_
_entity_poly.entity_id
_entity_poly.type
_entity_poly.pdbx_seq_one_letter_code
_entity_poly.pdbx_strand_id
1 'polypeptide(L)' 'MYDEWGVGTDLPVVFDSGYGDCTAFRLGLEDRGLSYVAAVSDDLSAYPGDAVPELPE' A
#
# COMPACT_ATOMS: atom_id res chain seq x y z
N MET A 1 -19.92 -10.12 -5.00
CA MET A 1 -21.36 -9.72 -5.01
C MET A 1 -21.40 -8.19 -4.98
N TYR A 2 -22.56 -7.51 -5.05
CA TYR A 2 -22.63 -6.05 -4.90
C TYR A 2 -23.27 -5.70 -3.56
N ASP A 3 -22.80 -4.65 -2.89
CA ASP A 3 -23.40 -4.14 -1.66
C ASP A 3 -24.67 -3.32 -1.92
N GLU A 4 -25.25 -2.73 -0.86
CA GLU A 4 -26.48 -1.91 -0.95
C GLU A 4 -26.30 -0.65 -1.82
N TRP A 5 -25.06 -0.27 -2.12
CA TRP A 5 -24.68 0.87 -2.95
C TRP A 5 -24.30 0.47 -4.37
N GLY A 6 -24.40 -0.82 -4.72
CA GLY A 6 -24.02 -1.34 -6.03
C GLY A 6 -22.51 -1.45 -6.24
N VAL A 7 -21.72 -1.37 -5.16
CA VAL A 7 -20.26 -1.49 -5.19
C VAL A 7 -19.88 -2.96 -5.01
N GLY A 8 -18.92 -3.44 -5.82
CA GLY A 8 -18.45 -4.83 -5.70
C GLY A 8 -17.86 -5.08 -4.32
N THR A 9 -18.34 -6.12 -3.62
CA THR A 9 -17.91 -6.47 -2.26
C THR A 9 -16.46 -6.94 -2.19
N ASP A 10 -15.87 -7.25 -3.34
CA ASP A 10 -14.53 -7.82 -3.48
C ASP A 10 -13.56 -6.83 -4.14
N LEU A 11 -13.90 -5.53 -4.14
CA LEU A 11 -13.05 -4.50 -4.70
C LEU A 11 -11.89 -4.14 -3.75
N PRO A 12 -10.69 -3.89 -4.29
CA PRO A 12 -9.56 -3.48 -3.47
C PRO A 12 -9.78 -2.07 -2.89
N VAL A 13 -9.26 -1.85 -1.69
CA VAL A 13 -9.17 -0.50 -1.12
C VAL A 13 -8.14 0.30 -1.89
N VAL A 14 -8.49 1.51 -2.34
CA VAL A 14 -7.59 2.40 -3.10
C VAL A 14 -7.33 3.66 -2.29
N PHE A 15 -6.06 4.05 -2.15
CA PHE A 15 -5.65 5.22 -1.38
C PHE A 15 -4.38 5.89 -1.92
N ASP A 16 -4.20 7.17 -1.60
CA ASP A 16 -3.03 7.94 -2.03
C ASP A 16 -1.79 7.69 -1.15
N SER A 17 -0.63 8.22 -1.56
CA SER A 17 0.67 8.00 -0.93
C SER A 17 0.77 8.50 0.52
N GLY A 18 -0.02 9.50 0.91
CA GLY A 18 -0.12 9.96 2.30
C GLY A 18 -0.61 8.87 3.27
N TYR A 19 -1.39 7.91 2.78
CA TYR A 19 -1.75 6.69 3.51
C TYR A 19 -0.83 5.50 3.19
N GLY A 20 -0.13 5.54 2.04
CA GLY A 20 0.91 4.60 1.60
C GLY A 20 2.00 4.38 2.64
N ASP A 21 2.55 5.47 3.18
CA ASP A 21 3.68 5.39 4.11
C ASP A 21 3.26 5.03 5.55
N CYS A 22 1.95 4.99 5.83
CA CYS A 22 1.43 4.61 7.13
C CYS A 22 1.45 3.08 7.31
N THR A 23 2.52 2.56 7.88
CA THR A 23 2.65 1.11 8.18
C THR A 23 1.46 0.56 8.97
N ALA A 24 0.95 1.31 9.97
CA ALA A 24 -0.20 0.87 10.75
C ALA A 24 -1.47 0.71 9.91
N PHE A 25 -1.66 1.55 8.89
CA PHE A 25 -2.80 1.46 7.98
C PHE A 25 -2.71 0.21 7.12
N ARG A 26 -1.55 -0.05 6.49
CA ARG A 26 -1.31 -1.25 5.67
C ARG A 26 -1.50 -2.55 6.47
N LEU A 27 -0.90 -2.64 7.66
CA LEU A 27 -1.08 -3.80 8.55
C LEU A 27 -2.55 -4.02 8.91
N GLY A 28 -3.30 -2.93 9.16
CA GLY A 28 -4.71 -3.03 9.44
C GLY A 28 -5.54 -3.61 8.28
N LEU A 29 -5.18 -3.32 7.02
CA LEU A 29 -5.84 -3.91 5.85
C LEU A 29 -5.52 -5.40 5.74
N GLU A 30 -4.26 -5.77 5.94
CA GLU A 30 -3.78 -7.16 5.89
C GLU A 30 -4.42 -8.03 6.97
N ASP A 31 -4.47 -7.55 8.22
CA ASP A 31 -5.12 -8.24 9.34
C ASP A 31 -6.62 -8.50 9.08
N ARG A 32 -7.25 -7.66 8.24
CA ARG A 32 -8.67 -7.79 7.85
C ARG A 32 -8.86 -8.59 6.55
N GLY A 33 -7.78 -9.05 5.91
CA GLY A 33 -7.83 -9.78 4.64
C GLY A 33 -8.28 -8.91 3.45
N LEU A 34 -8.11 -7.59 3.54
CA LEU A 34 -8.53 -6.67 2.49
C LEU A 34 -7.41 -6.47 1.47
N SER A 35 -7.70 -6.76 0.20
CA SER A 35 -6.81 -6.41 -0.90
C SER A 35 -6.76 -4.89 -1.08
N TYR A 36 -5.61 -4.35 -1.49
CA TYR A 36 -5.46 -2.91 -1.67
C TYR A 36 -4.51 -2.52 -2.79
N VAL A 37 -4.68 -1.29 -3.28
CA VAL A 37 -3.78 -0.58 -4.19
C VAL A 37 -3.41 0.74 -3.54
N ALA A 38 -2.10 0.94 -3.32
CA ALA A 38 -1.56 2.16 -2.74
C ALA A 38 -0.81 2.96 -3.82
N ALA A 39 -1.05 4.28 -3.89
CA ALA A 39 -0.12 5.15 -4.58
C ALA A 39 1.20 5.22 -3.79
N VAL A 40 2.32 5.27 -4.51
CA VAL A 40 3.66 5.32 -3.92
C VAL A 40 4.17 6.76 -4.03
N SER A 41 4.74 7.29 -2.94
CA SER A 41 5.39 8.60 -2.95
C SER A 41 6.60 8.58 -3.88
N ASP A 42 6.87 9.70 -4.54
CA ASP A 42 8.06 9.92 -5.35
C ASP A 42 9.37 9.90 -4.55
N ASP A 43 9.31 10.13 -3.24
CA ASP A 43 10.44 9.98 -2.33
C ASP A 43 10.73 8.51 -1.96
N LEU A 44 9.81 7.59 -2.25
CA LEU A 44 9.98 6.18 -1.92
C LEU A 44 10.85 5.48 -2.99
N SER A 45 12.07 5.13 -2.61
CA SER A 45 12.95 4.30 -3.43
C SER A 45 12.89 2.84 -2.98
N ALA A 46 12.68 1.93 -3.93
CA ALA A 46 12.81 0.49 -3.69
C ALA A 46 14.21 0.03 -4.14
N TYR A 47 15.01 -0.43 -3.18
CA TYR A 47 16.30 -1.05 -3.47
C TYR A 47 16.15 -2.56 -3.64
N PRO A 48 17.05 -3.21 -4.40
CA PRO A 48 17.19 -4.67 -4.36
C PRO A 48 17.31 -5.19 -2.91
N GLY A 49 16.77 -6.37 -2.63
CA GLY A 49 16.76 -6.93 -1.26
C GLY A 49 18.16 -7.26 -0.71
N ASP A 50 19.14 -7.38 -1.60
CA ASP A 50 20.57 -7.58 -1.33
C ASP A 50 21.39 -6.28 -1.41
N ALA A 51 20.75 -5.12 -1.58
CA ALA A 51 21.45 -3.84 -1.59
C ALA A 51 22.11 -3.55 -0.24
N VAL A 52 23.34 -3.04 -0.29
CA VAL A 52 24.09 -2.55 0.86
C VAL A 52 24.21 -1.02 0.81
N PRO A 53 24.19 -0.31 1.95
CA PRO A 53 24.41 1.13 1.96
C PRO A 53 25.82 1.51 1.46
N GLU A 54 25.89 2.44 0.50
CA GLU A 54 27.14 2.98 -0.04
C GLU A 54 27.36 4.41 0.46
N LEU A 55 28.61 4.77 0.75
CA LEU A 55 28.99 6.15 1.06
C LEU A 55 29.22 6.93 -0.25
N PRO A 56 28.79 8.20 -0.35
CA PRO A 56 29.12 9.03 -1.51
C PRO A 56 30.64 9.31 -1.60
N GLU A 57 31.15 9.48 -2.82
CA GLU A 57 32.56 9.85 -3.09
C GLU A 57 32.90 11.31 -2.73
#